data_AF-K5Z0B5-F1
#
_entry.id   AF-K5Z0B5-F1
#
_cell.length_a   1.000
_cell.length_b   1.000
_cell.length_c   1.000
_cell.angle_alpha   90.00
_cell.angle_beta   90.00
_cell.angle_gamma   90.00
#
_symmetry.space_group_name_H-M   'P 1'
#
loop_
_entity.id
_entity.type
_entity.pdbx_description
1 polymer ?
#
loop_
_entity_poly.entity_id
_entity_poly.type
_entity_poly.pdbx_seq_one_letter_code
_entity_poly.pdbx_strand_id
1 'polypeptide(L)'
;RLCFPAAKLVIDRFHVQKLAFEAVQEMRIKARWEALDKEMVEITYAKASGQPFVTETFENGDSRKQLLARSRYLLFKKTELWSESQRKRAKILFREYPDIKKAYYLSMRLGLIYHQAQSADIALTRLAHWYDQVDKSGFLSFGTVARTIQTHYLNIVGFFKRRSTNAASESFNAKIKAFRAQLRGVRDIAFFLFRLTNMYA
;
A
#
# COMPACT_ATOMS: atom_id res chain seq x y z
N ARG A 1 -1.62 -14.35 35.32
CA ARG A 1 -2.79 -14.78 34.50
C ARG A 1 -2.52 -14.39 33.06
N LEU A 2 -2.42 -15.35 32.13
CA LEU A 2 -2.41 -15.07 30.69
C LEU A 2 -3.86 -14.76 30.28
N CYS A 3 -4.15 -13.52 29.91
CA CYS A 3 -5.43 -13.16 29.32
C CYS A 3 -5.57 -13.86 27.96
N PHE A 4 -6.73 -14.46 27.68
CA PHE A 4 -7.06 -15.12 26.41
C PHE A 4 -6.13 -16.30 26.02
N PRO A 5 -6.07 -17.38 26.82
CA PRO A 5 -5.16 -18.52 26.58
C PRO A 5 -5.42 -19.27 25.26
N ALA A 6 -6.61 -19.13 24.67
CA ALA A 6 -6.97 -19.74 23.39
C ALA A 6 -6.88 -18.78 22.18
N ALA A 7 -6.45 -17.53 22.40
CA ALA A 7 -6.35 -16.55 21.32
C ALA A 7 -5.21 -16.91 20.35
N LYS A 8 -5.46 -16.68 19.06
CA LYS A 8 -4.44 -16.77 18.01
C LYS A 8 -4.23 -15.39 17.42
N LEU A 9 -2.97 -14.99 17.32
CA LEU A 9 -2.59 -13.76 16.65
C LEU A 9 -2.86 -13.88 15.15
N VAL A 10 -3.47 -12.85 14.59
CA VAL A 10 -3.76 -12.74 13.16
C VAL A 10 -3.34 -11.35 12.71
N ILE A 11 -2.61 -11.29 11.60
CA ILE A 11 -2.26 -10.01 10.95
C ILE A 11 -3.35 -9.68 9.94
N ASP A 12 -3.87 -8.45 10.03
CA ASP A 12 -4.88 -7.98 9.10
C ASP A 12 -4.30 -7.83 7.67
N ARG A 13 -5.04 -8.35 6.69
CA ARG A 13 -4.74 -8.23 5.25
C ARG A 13 -4.47 -6.80 4.80
N PHE A 14 -5.11 -5.78 5.40
CA PHE A 14 -4.94 -4.38 5.04
C PHE A 14 -3.53 -3.90 5.31
N HIS A 15 -2.91 -4.34 6.40
CA HIS A 15 -1.52 -4.01 6.70
C HIS A 15 -0.56 -4.63 5.69
N VAL A 16 -0.78 -5.89 5.33
CA VAL A 16 0.05 -6.58 4.33
C VAL A 16 -0.11 -5.95 2.94
N GLN A 17 -1.34 -5.64 2.55
CA GLN A 17 -1.61 -4.96 1.28
C GLN A 17 -1.02 -3.54 1.25
N LYS A 18 -1.05 -2.82 2.37
CA LYS A 18 -0.47 -1.48 2.51
C LYS A 18 1.04 -1.50 2.22
N LEU A 19 1.78 -2.49 2.75
CA LEU A 19 3.22 -2.64 2.46
C LEU A 19 3.48 -2.80 0.96
N ALA A 20 2.71 -3.64 0.27
CA ALA A 20 2.85 -3.81 -1.17
C ALA A 20 2.51 -2.53 -1.95
N PHE A 21 1.53 -1.74 -1.50
CA PHE A 21 1.26 -0.44 -2.10
C PHE A 21 2.39 0.56 -1.88
N GLU A 22 2.95 0.62 -0.66
CA GLU A 22 4.08 1.48 -0.34
C GLU A 22 5.29 1.15 -1.22
N ALA A 23 5.56 -0.13 -1.47
CA ALA A 23 6.63 -0.57 -2.39
C ALA A 23 6.43 -0.06 -3.83
N VAL A 24 5.19 -0.04 -4.34
CA VAL A 24 4.87 0.57 -5.66
C VAL A 24 5.09 2.08 -5.62
N GLN A 25 4.70 2.74 -4.53
CA GLN A 25 4.86 4.18 -4.39
C GLN A 25 6.33 4.59 -4.30
N GLU A 26 7.17 3.80 -3.64
CA GLU A 26 8.61 4.01 -3.57
C GLU A 26 9.23 4.04 -4.97
N MET A 27 8.90 3.06 -5.82
CA MET A 27 9.35 3.01 -7.21
C MET A 27 8.88 4.24 -8.01
N ARG A 28 7.61 4.64 -7.85
CA ARG A 28 7.07 5.85 -8.48
C ARG A 28 7.77 7.13 -8.00
N ILE A 29 8.08 7.21 -6.71
CA ILE A 29 8.76 8.38 -6.13
C ILE A 29 10.19 8.46 -6.66
N LYS A 30 10.91 7.32 -6.73
CA LYS A 30 12.25 7.26 -7.32
C LYS A 30 12.25 7.74 -8.77
N ALA A 31 11.36 7.18 -9.61
CA ALA A 31 11.20 7.61 -11.00
C ALA A 31 10.87 9.11 -11.12
N ARG A 32 10.17 9.68 -10.13
CA ARG A 32 9.83 11.10 -10.14
C ARG A 32 11.04 11.99 -9.86
N TRP A 33 11.91 11.57 -8.96
CA TRP A 33 13.18 12.25 -8.71
C TRP A 33 14.07 12.21 -9.95
N GLU A 34 14.22 11.05 -10.57
CA GLU A 34 14.98 10.90 -11.82
C GLU A 34 14.44 11.81 -12.94
N ALA A 35 13.12 11.92 -13.07
CA ALA A 35 12.48 12.82 -14.03
C ALA A 35 12.71 14.31 -13.71
N LEU A 36 12.74 14.68 -12.43
CA LEU A 36 13.04 16.06 -12.01
C LEU A 36 14.51 16.42 -12.29
N ASP A 37 15.43 15.49 -12.00
CA ASP A 37 16.86 15.70 -12.22
C ASP A 37 17.16 15.84 -13.71
N LYS A 38 16.55 15.00 -14.55
CA LYS A 38 16.69 15.10 -16.01
C LYS A 38 16.19 16.44 -16.55
N GLU A 39 15.01 16.87 -16.11
CA GLU A 39 14.43 18.17 -16.49
C GLU A 39 15.34 19.33 -16.05
N MET A 40 15.94 19.25 -14.86
CA MET A 40 16.87 20.26 -14.36
C MET A 40 18.14 20.36 -15.22
N VAL A 41 18.69 19.22 -15.66
CA VAL A 41 19.82 19.17 -16.60
C VAL A 41 19.46 19.84 -17.93
N GLU A 42 18.29 19.52 -18.49
CA GLU A 42 17.81 20.11 -19.74
C GLU A 42 17.59 21.63 -19.63
N ILE A 43 17.02 22.11 -18.53
CA ILE A 43 16.87 23.54 -18.24
C ILE A 43 18.23 24.22 -18.16
N THR A 44 19.20 23.59 -17.52
CA THR A 44 20.54 24.15 -17.33
C THR A 44 21.27 24.26 -18.67
N TYR A 45 21.17 23.22 -19.50
CA TYR A 45 21.70 23.22 -20.86
C TYR A 45 21.05 24.30 -21.72
N ALA A 46 19.72 24.39 -21.74
CA ALA A 46 19.00 25.40 -22.53
C ALA A 46 19.42 26.83 -22.15
N LYS A 47 19.55 27.11 -20.84
CA LYS A 47 20.07 28.39 -20.33
C LYS A 47 21.49 28.66 -20.80
N ALA A 48 22.38 27.67 -20.72
CA ALA A 48 23.77 27.82 -21.16
C ALA A 48 23.88 28.05 -22.67
N SER A 49 22.98 27.46 -23.47
CA SER A 49 22.92 27.62 -24.92
C SER A 49 22.11 28.85 -25.38
N GLY A 50 21.53 29.64 -24.47
CA GLY A 50 20.67 30.78 -24.81
C GLY A 50 19.35 30.39 -25.49
N GLN A 51 18.93 29.13 -25.39
CA GLN A 51 17.71 28.59 -26.01
C GLN A 51 16.56 28.55 -24.98
N PRO A 52 15.30 28.77 -25.39
CA PRO A 52 14.16 28.59 -24.51
C PRO A 52 13.95 27.10 -24.18
N PHE A 53 13.75 26.78 -22.91
CA PHE A 53 13.39 25.42 -22.50
C PHE A 53 11.90 25.16 -22.76
N VAL A 54 11.59 24.10 -23.53
CA VAL A 54 10.23 23.64 -23.80
C VAL A 54 10.03 22.30 -23.11
N THR A 55 9.04 22.24 -22.21
CA THR A 55 8.75 21.00 -21.47
C THR A 55 8.03 19.99 -22.38
N GLU A 56 8.58 18.78 -22.46
CA GLU A 56 7.90 17.65 -23.11
C GLU A 56 6.63 17.27 -22.32
N THR A 57 5.51 17.16 -23.04
CA THR A 57 4.22 16.76 -22.47
C THR A 57 3.65 15.56 -23.21
N PHE A 58 2.91 14.73 -22.48
CA PHE A 58 2.24 13.57 -23.05
C PHE A 58 0.87 13.94 -23.65
N GLU A 59 0.21 12.96 -24.27
CA GLU A 59 -1.10 13.11 -24.93
C GLU A 59 -2.22 13.58 -23.98
N ASN A 60 -2.01 13.48 -22.67
CA ASN A 60 -2.94 13.97 -21.65
C ASN A 60 -2.55 15.35 -21.08
N GLY A 61 -1.53 16.01 -21.63
CA GLY A 61 -1.00 17.31 -21.20
C GLY A 61 -0.15 17.27 -19.93
N ASP A 62 0.08 16.10 -19.33
CA ASP A 62 0.98 15.99 -18.18
C ASP A 62 2.44 16.02 -18.67
N SER A 63 3.31 16.74 -17.98
CA SER A 63 4.76 16.50 -18.09
C SER A 63 5.17 15.22 -17.35
N ARG A 64 6.40 14.74 -17.56
CA ARG A 64 6.90 13.51 -16.94
C ARG A 64 6.82 13.50 -15.40
N LYS A 65 7.21 14.58 -14.74
CA LYS A 65 7.06 14.74 -13.28
C LYS A 65 5.59 14.81 -12.83
N GLN A 66 4.71 15.43 -13.63
CA GLN A 66 3.28 15.54 -13.32
C GLN A 66 2.58 14.20 -13.49
N LEU A 67 2.90 13.43 -14.54
CA LEU A 67 2.40 12.08 -14.78
C LEU A 67 2.64 11.21 -13.55
N LEU A 68 3.89 11.18 -13.06
CA LEU A 68 4.25 10.40 -11.88
C LEU A 68 3.56 10.92 -10.62
N ALA A 69 3.52 12.24 -10.40
CA ALA A 69 2.84 12.84 -9.24
C ALA A 69 1.35 12.48 -9.19
N ARG A 70 0.63 12.71 -10.29
CA ARG A 70 -0.82 12.53 -10.41
C ARG A 70 -1.25 11.06 -10.49
N SER A 71 -0.32 10.15 -10.76
CA SER A 71 -0.57 8.70 -10.78
C SER A 71 -0.59 8.05 -9.39
N ARG A 72 -0.31 8.78 -8.30
CA ARG A 72 -0.30 8.21 -6.94
C ARG A 72 -1.54 7.38 -6.62
N TYR A 73 -2.73 7.97 -6.79
CA TYR A 73 -3.99 7.38 -6.31
C TYR A 73 -4.48 6.21 -7.16
N LEU A 74 -4.23 6.20 -8.47
CA LEU A 74 -4.67 5.08 -9.32
C LEU A 74 -3.93 3.79 -8.98
N LEU A 75 -2.68 3.90 -8.49
CA LEU A 75 -1.85 2.76 -8.10
C LEU A 75 -2.30 2.07 -6.79
N PHE A 76 -3.23 2.66 -6.04
CA PHE A 76 -3.82 2.07 -4.82
C PHE A 76 -5.09 1.26 -5.09
N LYS A 77 -5.60 1.23 -6.32
CA LYS A 77 -6.91 0.65 -6.62
C LYS A 77 -6.90 -0.20 -7.88
N LYS A 78 -7.86 -1.11 -7.95
CA LYS A 78 -8.08 -1.99 -9.10
C LYS A 78 -8.48 -1.19 -10.35
N THR A 79 -8.21 -1.77 -11.51
CA THR A 79 -8.42 -1.11 -12.80
C THR A 79 -9.88 -0.76 -13.07
N GLU A 80 -10.80 -1.57 -12.55
CA GLU A 80 -12.25 -1.39 -12.66
C GLU A 80 -12.72 -0.11 -11.95
N LEU A 81 -12.00 0.31 -10.90
CA LEU A 81 -12.33 1.49 -10.09
C LEU A 81 -11.68 2.78 -10.61
N TRP A 82 -11.00 2.73 -11.75
CA TRP A 82 -10.38 3.92 -12.35
C TRP A 82 -11.41 4.78 -13.08
N SER A 83 -11.35 6.09 -12.82
CA SER A 83 -12.02 7.09 -13.67
C SER A 83 -11.42 7.06 -15.07
N GLU A 84 -12.12 7.61 -16.05
CA GLU A 84 -11.62 7.70 -17.42
C GLU A 84 -10.27 8.44 -17.50
N SER A 85 -10.13 9.55 -16.77
CA SER A 85 -8.89 10.30 -16.66
C SER A 85 -7.74 9.48 -16.06
N GLN A 86 -8.04 8.59 -15.10
CA GLN A 86 -7.06 7.68 -14.54
C GLN A 86 -6.69 6.55 -15.51
N ARG A 87 -7.64 6.03 -16.29
CA ARG A 87 -7.36 5.02 -17.32
C ARG A 87 -6.43 5.57 -18.40
N LYS A 88 -6.71 6.78 -18.90
CA LYS A 88 -5.84 7.49 -19.86
C LYS A 88 -4.44 7.67 -19.28
N ARG A 89 -4.35 8.14 -18.04
CA ARG A 89 -3.07 8.34 -17.34
C ARG A 89 -2.32 7.03 -17.10
N ALA A 90 -3.01 5.97 -16.70
CA ALA A 90 -2.41 4.66 -16.45
C ALA A 90 -1.84 4.06 -17.75
N LYS A 91 -2.51 4.26 -18.89
CA LYS A 91 -2.00 3.82 -20.20
C LYS A 91 -0.64 4.45 -20.52
N ILE A 92 -0.51 5.77 -20.30
CA ILE A 92 0.75 6.50 -20.50
C ILE A 92 1.79 6.02 -19.47
N LEU A 93 1.45 6.04 -18.18
CA LEU A 93 2.34 5.63 -17.11
C LEU A 93 2.92 4.23 -17.34
N PHE A 94 2.10 3.26 -17.72
CA PHE A 94 2.51 1.88 -17.90
C PHE A 94 3.24 1.61 -19.21
N ARG A 95 3.12 2.52 -20.19
CA ARG A 95 3.97 2.54 -21.39
C ARG A 95 5.36 3.05 -21.04
N GLU A 96 5.43 4.19 -20.35
CA GLU A 96 6.69 4.86 -20.01
C GLU A 96 7.46 4.18 -18.87
N TYR A 97 6.76 3.54 -17.94
CA TYR A 97 7.31 2.91 -16.74
C TYR A 97 6.81 1.47 -16.58
N PRO A 98 7.32 0.52 -17.41
CA PRO A 98 6.92 -0.89 -17.37
C PRO A 98 7.21 -1.54 -16.01
N ASP A 99 8.23 -1.09 -15.27
CA ASP A 99 8.52 -1.60 -13.94
C ASP A 99 7.46 -1.19 -12.92
N ILE A 100 6.95 0.04 -12.98
CA ILE A 100 5.82 0.49 -12.14
C ILE A 100 4.57 -0.33 -12.49
N LYS A 101 4.35 -0.64 -13.77
CA LYS A 101 3.26 -1.54 -14.20
C LYS A 101 3.40 -2.92 -13.55
N LYS A 102 4.59 -3.55 -13.65
CA LYS A 102 4.86 -4.87 -13.07
C LYS A 102 4.66 -4.85 -11.56
N ALA A 103 5.18 -3.84 -10.86
CA ALA A 103 5.03 -3.64 -9.43
C ALA A 103 3.56 -3.46 -9.02
N TYR A 104 2.79 -2.66 -9.77
CA TYR A 104 1.35 -2.51 -9.56
C TYR A 104 0.62 -3.86 -9.62
N TYR A 105 0.91 -4.69 -10.63
CA TYR A 105 0.29 -6.00 -10.76
C TYR A 105 0.72 -6.98 -9.66
N LEU A 106 1.98 -6.93 -9.19
CA LEU A 106 2.41 -7.71 -8.02
C LEU A 106 1.60 -7.34 -6.76
N SER A 107 1.37 -6.04 -6.53
CA SER A 107 0.54 -5.56 -5.43
C SER A 107 -0.92 -6.00 -5.57
N MET A 108 -1.51 -5.89 -6.77
CA MET A 108 -2.88 -6.37 -7.04
C MET A 108 -3.02 -7.88 -6.82
N ARG A 109 -2.03 -8.66 -7.28
CA ARG A 109 -2.03 -10.11 -7.14
C ARG A 109 -2.00 -10.54 -5.68
N LEU A 110 -1.23 -9.86 -4.83
CA LEU A 110 -1.24 -10.10 -3.39
C LEU A 110 -2.64 -9.93 -2.79
N GLY A 111 -3.34 -8.85 -3.16
CA GLY A 111 -4.72 -8.62 -2.73
C GLY A 111 -5.71 -9.68 -3.21
N LEU A 112 -5.50 -10.21 -4.42
CA LEU A 112 -6.30 -11.31 -4.95
C LEU A 112 -6.14 -12.60 -4.14
N ILE A 113 -4.94 -12.89 -3.61
CA ILE A 113 -4.71 -14.07 -2.75
C ILE A 113 -5.64 -14.02 -1.54
N TYR A 114 -5.68 -12.89 -0.83
CA TYR A 114 -6.58 -12.69 0.31
C TYR A 114 -8.06 -12.80 -0.04
N HIS A 115 -8.44 -12.33 -1.24
CA HIS A 115 -9.83 -12.38 -1.68
C HIS A 115 -10.26 -13.80 -2.10
N GLN A 116 -9.42 -14.52 -2.84
CA GLN A 116 -9.80 -15.73 -3.55
C GLN A 116 -9.38 -17.04 -2.86
N ALA A 117 -8.38 -17.03 -1.97
CA ALA A 117 -7.98 -18.25 -1.29
C ALA A 117 -9.01 -18.60 -0.19
N GLN A 118 -9.52 -19.83 -0.25
CA GLN A 118 -10.57 -20.33 0.66
C GLN A 118 -10.00 -21.02 1.90
N SER A 119 -8.79 -21.57 1.80
CA SER A 119 -8.09 -22.26 2.90
C SER A 119 -6.68 -21.73 3.08
N ALA A 120 -6.10 -22.04 4.25
CA ALA A 120 -4.71 -21.71 4.59
C ALA A 120 -3.72 -22.33 3.60
N ASP A 121 -3.94 -23.59 3.19
CA ASP A 121 -3.04 -24.31 2.30
C ASP A 121 -3.03 -23.71 0.89
N ILE A 122 -4.21 -23.35 0.35
CA ILE A 122 -4.33 -22.66 -0.94
C ILE A 122 -3.64 -21.29 -0.87
N ALA A 123 -3.79 -20.56 0.25
CA ALA A 123 -3.13 -19.27 0.44
C ALA A 123 -1.60 -19.41 0.45
N LEU A 124 -1.06 -20.43 1.14
CA LEU A 124 0.36 -20.73 1.17
C LEU A 124 0.93 -21.00 -0.23
N THR A 125 0.29 -21.88 -1.00
CA THR A 125 0.72 -22.19 -2.37
C THR A 125 0.71 -20.93 -3.26
N ARG A 126 -0.33 -20.11 -3.16
CA ARG A 126 -0.41 -18.86 -3.93
C ARG A 126 0.61 -17.82 -3.49
N LEU A 127 0.91 -17.73 -2.20
CA LEU A 127 1.97 -16.87 -1.67
C LEU A 127 3.35 -17.34 -2.16
N ALA A 128 3.61 -18.65 -2.19
CA ALA A 128 4.85 -19.19 -2.74
C ALA A 128 5.08 -18.77 -4.21
N HIS A 129 4.05 -18.90 -5.06
CA HIS A 129 4.12 -18.40 -6.43
C HIS A 129 4.28 -16.88 -6.53
N TRP A 130 3.71 -16.14 -5.58
CA TRP A 130 3.88 -14.69 -5.53
C TRP A 130 5.32 -14.32 -5.13
N TYR A 131 5.95 -15.03 -4.19
CA TYR A 131 7.36 -14.83 -3.85
C TYR A 131 8.27 -15.07 -5.05
N ASP A 132 8.07 -16.17 -5.78
CA ASP A 132 8.85 -16.46 -7.00
C ASP A 132 8.74 -15.31 -8.04
N GLN A 133 7.55 -14.71 -8.18
CA GLN A 133 7.36 -13.56 -9.06
C GLN A 133 8.02 -12.28 -8.55
N VAL A 134 8.05 -12.09 -7.23
CA VAL A 134 8.77 -10.99 -6.58
C VAL A 134 10.26 -11.16 -6.80
N ASP A 135 10.82 -12.35 -6.59
CA ASP A 135 12.25 -12.60 -6.79
C ASP A 135 12.65 -12.40 -8.27
N LYS A 136 11.86 -12.94 -9.21
CA LYS A 136 12.03 -12.71 -10.66
C LYS A 136 11.78 -11.26 -11.09
N SER A 137 11.20 -10.42 -10.23
CA SER A 137 11.03 -9.00 -10.53
C SER A 137 12.32 -8.20 -10.34
N GLY A 138 13.21 -8.62 -9.44
CA GLY A 138 14.38 -7.86 -9.05
C GLY A 138 14.07 -6.57 -8.27
N PHE A 139 12.81 -6.33 -7.89
CA PHE A 139 12.42 -5.11 -7.18
C PHE A 139 12.78 -5.21 -5.69
N LEU A 140 13.78 -4.43 -5.28
CA LEU A 140 14.27 -4.41 -3.89
C LEU A 140 13.16 -4.11 -2.88
N SER A 141 12.27 -3.15 -3.19
CA SER A 141 11.15 -2.77 -2.33
C SER A 141 10.19 -3.94 -2.10
N PHE A 142 9.85 -4.69 -3.15
CA PHE A 142 9.02 -5.90 -3.03
C PHE A 142 9.75 -7.05 -2.33
N GLY A 143 11.07 -7.20 -2.52
CA GLY A 143 11.86 -8.16 -1.76
C GLY A 143 11.77 -7.92 -0.24
N THR A 144 11.77 -6.66 0.19
CA THR A 144 11.55 -6.30 1.61
C THR A 144 10.13 -6.63 2.08
N VAL A 145 9.12 -6.40 1.24
CA VAL A 145 7.74 -6.80 1.54
C VAL A 145 7.65 -8.33 1.68
N ALA A 146 8.23 -9.10 0.76
CA ALA A 146 8.23 -10.55 0.79
C ALA A 146 8.88 -11.10 2.07
N ARG A 147 10.06 -10.58 2.45
CA ARG A 147 10.73 -10.95 3.72
C ARG A 147 9.85 -10.65 4.93
N THR A 148 9.19 -9.49 4.97
CA THR A 148 8.28 -9.13 6.05
C THR A 148 7.11 -10.12 6.17
N ILE A 149 6.52 -10.51 5.04
CA ILE A 149 5.42 -11.49 5.00
C ILE A 149 5.92 -12.87 5.45
N GLN A 150 7.10 -13.30 5.00
CA GLN A 150 7.72 -14.57 5.41
C GLN A 150 7.99 -14.62 6.92
N THR A 151 8.55 -13.55 7.51
CA THR A 151 8.80 -13.45 8.96
C THR A 151 7.53 -13.64 9.79
N HIS A 152 6.38 -13.17 9.28
CA HIS A 152 5.11 -13.23 10.00
C HIS A 152 4.11 -14.24 9.40
N TYR A 153 4.58 -15.24 8.65
CA TYR A 153 3.73 -16.09 7.83
C TYR A 153 2.62 -16.80 8.63
N LEU A 154 2.90 -17.30 9.84
CA LEU A 154 1.91 -18.01 10.67
C LEU A 154 0.72 -17.11 11.02
N ASN A 155 0.99 -15.85 11.39
CA ASN A 155 -0.05 -14.89 11.76
C ASN A 155 -0.83 -14.41 10.53
N ILE A 156 -0.18 -14.31 9.38
CA ILE A 156 -0.80 -13.93 8.11
C ILE A 156 -1.72 -15.05 7.61
N VAL A 157 -1.24 -16.30 7.63
CA VAL A 157 -2.03 -17.47 7.22
C VAL A 157 -3.18 -17.73 8.18
N GLY A 158 -3.02 -17.34 9.45
CA GLY A 158 -4.08 -17.34 10.46
C GLY A 158 -5.36 -16.64 10.00
N PHE A 159 -5.25 -15.59 9.15
CA PHE A 159 -6.40 -14.91 8.56
C PHE A 159 -7.30 -15.87 7.77
N PHE A 160 -6.74 -16.81 7.01
CA PHE A 160 -7.52 -17.69 6.12
C PHE A 160 -8.35 -18.75 6.87
N LYS A 161 -8.15 -18.92 8.18
CA LYS A 161 -8.91 -19.89 8.99
C LYS A 161 -10.29 -19.38 9.38
N ARG A 162 -10.39 -18.09 9.76
CA ARG A 162 -11.64 -17.47 10.25
C ARG A 162 -12.07 -16.26 9.42
N ARG A 163 -11.16 -15.69 8.64
CA ARG A 163 -11.34 -14.51 7.79
C ARG A 163 -11.87 -13.28 8.53
N SER A 164 -11.69 -13.25 9.85
CA SER A 164 -12.08 -12.13 10.70
C SER A 164 -11.27 -10.90 10.30
N THR A 165 -11.96 -9.77 10.15
CA THR A 165 -11.34 -8.48 9.85
C THR A 165 -11.10 -7.72 11.16
N ASN A 166 -10.12 -6.81 11.16
CA ASN A 166 -9.84 -5.94 12.30
C ASN A 166 -10.90 -4.85 12.52
N ALA A 167 -12.00 -4.84 11.75
CA ALA A 167 -13.02 -3.79 11.79
C ALA A 167 -13.65 -3.60 13.17
N ALA A 168 -13.90 -4.71 13.90
CA ALA A 168 -14.43 -4.63 15.27
C ALA A 168 -13.41 -3.98 16.22
N SER A 169 -12.14 -4.38 16.16
CA SER A 169 -11.06 -3.79 16.94
C SER A 169 -10.83 -2.32 16.58
N GLU A 170 -10.91 -1.96 15.30
CA GLU A 170 -10.77 -0.58 14.82
C GLU A 170 -11.92 0.30 15.30
N SER A 171 -13.16 -0.20 15.23
CA SER A 171 -14.33 0.50 15.76
C SER A 171 -14.20 0.72 17.27
N PHE A 172 -13.78 -0.30 18.01
CA PHE A 172 -13.54 -0.21 19.44
C PHE A 172 -12.45 0.82 19.77
N ASN A 173 -11.30 0.76 19.08
CA ASN A 173 -10.21 1.71 19.24
C ASN A 173 -10.64 3.15 18.90
N ALA A 174 -11.46 3.33 17.86
CA ALA A 174 -11.98 4.64 17.48
C ALA A 174 -12.88 5.23 18.58
N LYS A 175 -13.77 4.41 19.16
CA LYS A 175 -14.64 4.84 20.26
C LYS A 175 -13.84 5.16 21.53
N ILE A 176 -12.82 4.37 21.87
CA ILE A 176 -11.90 4.69 22.99
C ILE A 176 -11.20 6.03 22.75
N LYS A 177 -10.68 6.27 21.54
CA LYS A 177 -10.04 7.55 21.19
C LYS A 177 -11.03 8.72 21.32
N ALA A 178 -12.26 8.56 20.84
CA ALA A 178 -13.30 9.58 20.97
C ALA A 178 -13.62 9.87 22.44
N PHE A 179 -13.78 8.83 23.27
CA PHE A 179 -14.03 8.96 24.70
C PHE A 179 -12.88 9.69 25.42
N ARG A 180 -11.62 9.31 25.13
CA ARG A 180 -10.44 10.01 25.67
C ARG A 180 -10.38 11.47 25.24
N ALA A 181 -10.77 11.79 24.00
CA ALA A 181 -10.80 13.17 23.50
C ALA A 181 -11.86 14.02 24.23
N GLN A 182 -13.04 13.46 24.48
CA GLN A 182 -14.09 14.12 25.27
C GLN A 182 -13.63 14.47 26.69
N LEU A 183 -12.88 13.57 27.33
CA LEU A 183 -12.33 13.78 28.68
C LEU A 183 -11.08 14.67 28.72
N ARG A 184 -10.59 15.15 27.57
CA ARG A 184 -9.34 15.93 27.44
C ARG A 184 -8.12 15.25 28.09
N GLY A 185 -8.08 13.91 28.01
CA GLY A 185 -7.02 13.10 28.62
C GLY A 185 -7.55 12.13 29.68
N VAL A 186 -6.63 11.37 30.26
CA VAL A 186 -6.92 10.39 31.32
C VAL A 186 -6.10 10.79 32.54
N ARG A 187 -6.76 11.25 33.60
CA ARG A 187 -6.14 11.58 34.88
C ARG A 187 -6.17 10.42 35.87
N ASP A 188 -7.27 9.66 35.85
CA ASP A 188 -7.48 8.48 36.69
C ASP A 188 -7.75 7.26 35.80
N ILE A 189 -6.84 6.29 35.84
CA ILE A 189 -6.88 5.08 35.02
C ILE A 189 -8.01 4.15 35.50
N ALA A 190 -8.24 4.05 36.81
CA ALA A 190 -9.26 3.17 37.38
C ALA A 190 -10.66 3.67 37.00
N PHE A 191 -10.90 4.97 37.14
CA PHE A 191 -12.16 5.59 36.72
C PHE A 191 -12.36 5.51 35.21
N PHE A 192 -11.30 5.68 34.42
CA PHE A 192 -11.35 5.52 32.97
C PHE A 192 -11.75 4.10 32.57
N LEU A 193 -11.13 3.08 33.16
CA LEU A 193 -11.47 1.68 32.90
C LEU A 193 -12.90 1.35 33.34
N PHE A 194 -13.36 1.84 34.50
CA PHE A 194 -14.74 1.68 34.97
C PHE A 194 -15.77 2.27 33.99
N ARG A 195 -15.52 3.50 33.51
CA ARG A 195 -16.40 4.14 32.52
C ARG A 195 -16.38 3.42 31.18
N LEU A 196 -15.20 2.95 30.78
CA LEU A 196 -15.02 2.19 29.55
C LEU A 196 -15.81 0.88 29.62
N THR A 197 -15.72 0.11 30.70
CA THR A 197 -16.52 -1.12 30.86
C THR A 197 -18.03 -0.85 30.81
N ASN A 198 -18.51 0.26 31.39
CA ASN A 198 -19.94 0.61 31.36
C ASN A 198 -20.45 1.08 30.00
N MET A 199 -19.57 1.52 29.09
CA MET A 199 -19.95 1.91 27.73
C MET A 199 -20.08 0.71 26.77
N TYR A 200 -19.58 -0.47 27.17
CA TYR A 200 -19.51 -1.67 26.32
C TYR A 200 -20.06 -2.94 27.00
N ALA A 201 -20.72 -2.80 28.16
CA ALA A 201 -21.61 -3.81 28.73
C ALA A 201 -22.97 -3.72 28.04
#